data_AF-A0A1H3GDS2-F1
#
_entry.id   AF-A0A1H3GDS2-F1
#
_cell.length_a   1.000
_cell.length_b   1.000
_cell.length_c   1.000
_cell.angle_alpha   90.00
_cell.angle_beta   90.00
_cell.angle_gamma   90.00
#
_symmetry.space_group_name_H-M   'P 1'
#
loop_
_entity.id
_entity.type
_entity.pdbx_description
1 polymer ?
#
loop_
_entity_poly.entity_id
_entity_poly.type
_entity_poly.pdbx_seq_one_letter_code
_entity_poly.pdbx_strand_id
1 'polypeptide(L)'
;MHASVAWAQQQQRKWAFTLSNAGSYFFEDRRELAQLNELDWQAIQATQWQRCKEGKQAEFLMEGSFPWHLVELIGVHSQQTYQQVMNILKMAQYRPPVTIKPAWYY
;
A
#
# COMPACT_ATOMS: atom_id res chain seq x y z
N MET A 1 -6.04 3.81 -5.15
CA MET A 1 -6.75 2.50 -5.15
C MET A 1 -7.73 2.33 -6.31
N HIS A 2 -8.63 3.28 -6.59
CA HIS A 2 -9.60 3.15 -7.71
C HIS A 2 -8.94 2.85 -9.07
N ALA A 3 -7.85 3.55 -9.41
CA ALA A 3 -7.10 3.29 -10.64
C ALA A 3 -6.54 1.85 -10.70
N SER A 4 -6.03 1.33 -9.58
CA SER A 4 -5.54 -0.04 -9.45
C SER A 4 -6.63 -1.08 -9.67
N VAL A 5 -7.83 -0.85 -9.11
CA VAL A 5 -9.00 -1.73 -9.30
C VAL A 5 -9.47 -1.70 -10.76
N ALA A 6 -9.60 -0.51 -11.36
CA ALA A 6 -9.99 -0.37 -12.76
C ALA A 6 -9.00 -1.09 -13.69
N TRP A 7 -7.69 -0.93 -13.45
CA TRP A 7 -6.65 -1.65 -14.18
C TRP A 7 -6.77 -3.16 -13.99
N ALA A 8 -6.96 -3.65 -12.77
CA ALA A 8 -7.09 -5.08 -12.50
C ALA A 8 -8.29 -5.67 -13.25
N GLN A 9 -9.42 -4.97 -13.27
CA GLN A 9 -10.62 -5.38 -14.04
C GLN A 9 -10.33 -5.45 -15.55
N GLN A 10 -9.65 -4.44 -16.10
CA GLN A 10 -9.27 -4.41 -17.52
C GLN A 10 -8.30 -5.55 -17.89
N GLN A 11 -7.39 -5.90 -16.98
CA GLN A 11 -6.41 -6.98 -17.17
C GLN A 11 -6.90 -8.35 -16.70
N GLN A 12 -8.17 -8.47 -16.28
CA GLN A 12 -8.76 -9.69 -15.73
C GLN A 12 -7.95 -10.29 -14.55
N ARG A 13 -7.37 -9.44 -13.71
CA ARG A 13 -6.60 -9.83 -12.53
C ARG A 13 -7.43 -9.74 -11.26
N LYS A 14 -7.23 -10.68 -10.34
CA LYS A 14 -7.81 -10.59 -9.01
C LYS A 14 -7.11 -9.54 -8.17
N TRP A 15 -7.90 -8.90 -7.31
CA TRP A 15 -7.44 -8.00 -6.28
C TRP A 15 -8.32 -8.17 -5.05
N ALA A 16 -7.76 -7.84 -3.90
CA ALA A 16 -8.50 -7.80 -2.65
C ALA A 16 -7.86 -6.75 -1.72
N PHE A 17 -8.55 -6.36 -0.66
CA PHE A 17 -7.90 -5.81 0.52
C PHE A 17 -8.23 -6.64 1.73
N THR A 18 -7.29 -6.73 2.66
CA THR A 18 -7.45 -7.46 3.92
C THR A 18 -7.77 -6.50 5.05
N LEU A 19 -8.58 -6.94 6.01
CA LEU A 19 -8.88 -6.13 7.20
C LEU A 19 -7.75 -6.16 8.22
N SER A 20 -6.82 -7.10 8.07
CA SER A 20 -5.63 -7.29 8.89
C SER A 20 -4.46 -7.80 8.05
N ASN A 21 -3.35 -8.18 8.68
CA ASN A 21 -2.20 -8.77 8.01
C ASN A 21 -2.57 -10.03 7.19
N ALA A 22 -2.36 -10.00 5.87
CA ALA A 22 -2.69 -11.11 4.96
C ALA A 22 -1.81 -12.36 5.17
N GLY A 23 -0.69 -12.24 5.89
CA GLY A 23 0.16 -13.36 6.29
C GLY A 23 -0.23 -14.01 7.63
N SER A 24 -1.29 -13.54 8.29
CA SER A 24 -1.75 -14.10 9.57
C SER A 24 -2.57 -15.39 9.37
N TYR A 25 -2.72 -16.21 10.43
CA TYR A 25 -3.50 -17.46 10.36
C TYR A 25 -4.99 -17.24 10.09
N PHE A 26 -5.52 -16.07 10.49
CA PHE A 26 -6.92 -15.69 10.34
C PHE A 26 -6.96 -14.25 9.87
N PHE A 27 -7.19 -14.05 8.58
CA PHE A 27 -7.52 -12.75 8.02
C PHE A 27 -8.80 -12.87 7.19
N GLU A 28 -9.49 -11.75 7.06
CA GLU A 28 -10.59 -11.62 6.14
C GLU A 28 -10.19 -10.69 5.00
N ASP A 29 -10.65 -11.00 3.79
CA ASP A 29 -10.45 -10.18 2.61
C ASP A 29 -11.78 -9.70 2.01
N ARG A 30 -11.67 -8.63 1.22
CA ARG A 30 -12.77 -7.95 0.56
C ARG A 30 -12.37 -7.68 -0.88
N ARG A 31 -13.32 -7.81 -1.79
CA ARG A 31 -13.11 -7.63 -3.24
C ARG A 31 -14.00 -6.55 -3.85
N GLU A 32 -14.68 -5.77 -3.00
CA GLU A 32 -15.57 -4.71 -3.41
C GLU A 32 -15.19 -3.41 -2.71
N LEU A 33 -15.02 -2.33 -3.49
CA LEU A 33 -14.60 -1.03 -2.95
C LEU A 33 -15.64 -0.43 -1.98
N ALA A 34 -16.90 -0.83 -2.10
CA ALA A 34 -17.96 -0.42 -1.18
C ALA A 34 -17.71 -0.88 0.26
N GLN A 35 -16.87 -1.91 0.45
CA GLN A 35 -16.54 -2.49 1.76
C GLN A 35 -15.35 -1.80 2.44
N LEU A 36 -14.80 -0.73 1.85
CA LEU A 36 -13.68 0.02 2.44
C LEU A 36 -13.99 0.63 3.81
N ASN A 37 -15.27 0.78 4.13
CA ASN A 37 -15.74 1.19 5.45
C ASN A 37 -15.50 0.14 6.56
N GLU A 38 -15.18 -1.11 6.19
CA GLU A 38 -14.86 -2.17 7.15
C GLU A 38 -13.40 -2.12 7.65
N LEU A 39 -12.55 -1.32 7.02
CA LEU A 39 -11.19 -1.09 7.49
C LEU A 39 -11.19 -0.27 8.79
N ASP A 40 -10.33 -0.65 9.72
CA ASP A 40 -10.03 0.16 10.90
C ASP A 40 -9.11 1.34 10.51
N TRP A 41 -9.72 2.39 9.96
CA TRP A 41 -9.00 3.60 9.55
C TRP A 41 -8.26 4.27 10.70
N GLN A 42 -8.77 4.15 11.93
CA GLN A 42 -8.10 4.69 13.12
C GLN A 42 -6.80 3.94 13.39
N ALA A 43 -6.82 2.60 13.34
CA ALA A 43 -5.62 1.77 13.46
C ALA A 43 -4.65 2.04 12.32
N ILE A 44 -5.12 2.11 11.06
CA ILE A 44 -4.28 2.40 9.88
C ILE A 44 -3.56 3.74 10.01
N GLN A 45 -4.20 4.75 10.61
CA GLN A 45 -3.61 6.08 10.79
C GLN A 45 -2.80 6.20 12.10
N ALA A 46 -2.88 5.24 13.01
CA ALA A 46 -2.21 5.29 14.31
C ALA A 46 -0.68 5.31 14.18
N THR A 47 -0.02 6.15 14.97
CA THR A 47 1.44 6.15 15.14
C THR A 47 1.88 5.22 16.27
N GLN A 48 1.05 5.06 17.31
CA GLN A 48 1.23 4.09 18.40
C GLN A 48 0.33 2.86 18.16
N TRP A 49 0.88 1.84 17.51
CA TRP A 49 0.11 0.71 16.98
C TRP A 49 0.19 -0.56 17.84
N GLN A 50 0.91 -0.55 18.97
CA GLN A 50 1.14 -1.75 19.79
C GLN A 50 -0.17 -2.44 20.23
N ARG A 51 -1.25 -1.67 20.37
CA ARG A 51 -2.58 -2.16 20.76
C ARG A 51 -3.53 -2.42 19.58
N CYS A 52 -3.18 -2.01 18.37
CA CYS A 52 -4.03 -2.11 17.17
C CYS A 52 -3.24 -2.64 15.96
N LYS A 53 -2.28 -3.53 16.23
CA LYS A 53 -1.32 -4.04 15.23
C LYS A 53 -2.01 -4.68 14.04
N GLU A 54 -3.03 -5.49 14.26
CA GLU A 54 -3.71 -6.24 13.20
C GLU A 54 -4.37 -5.28 12.20
N GLY A 55 -5.22 -4.36 12.65
CA GLY A 55 -5.86 -3.37 11.78
C GLY A 55 -4.87 -2.40 11.12
N LYS A 56 -3.76 -2.07 11.80
CA LYS A 56 -2.67 -1.26 11.22
C LYS A 56 -2.03 -1.92 9.99
N GLN A 57 -2.06 -3.26 9.94
CA GLN A 57 -1.45 -4.08 8.90
C GLN A 57 -2.46 -4.54 7.82
N ALA A 58 -3.58 -3.83 7.64
CA ALA A 58 -4.43 -4.03 6.48
C ALA A 58 -3.65 -3.81 5.17
N GLU A 59 -3.85 -4.67 4.17
CA GLU A 59 -3.10 -4.64 2.91
C GLU A 59 -4.03 -4.54 1.71
N PHE A 60 -3.53 -3.93 0.62
CA PHE A 60 -4.15 -4.03 -0.70
C PHE A 60 -3.33 -5.00 -1.55
N LEU A 61 -3.98 -6.03 -2.08
CA LEU A 61 -3.35 -7.15 -2.76
C LEU A 61 -3.75 -7.18 -4.23
N MET A 62 -2.77 -7.51 -5.08
CA MET A 62 -2.98 -7.72 -6.51
C MET A 62 -2.31 -9.02 -6.94
N GLU A 63 -3.03 -9.84 -7.69
CA GLU A 63 -2.56 -11.16 -8.12
C GLU A 63 -1.33 -11.04 -9.05
N GLY A 64 -0.27 -11.76 -8.70
CA GLY A 64 0.95 -11.94 -9.49
C GLY A 64 1.91 -10.73 -9.50
N SER A 65 1.44 -9.56 -9.93
CA SER A 65 2.25 -8.35 -9.95
C SER A 65 1.42 -7.06 -9.89
N PHE A 66 2.04 -6.00 -9.38
CA PHE A 66 1.46 -4.66 -9.36
C PHE A 66 2.09 -3.77 -10.45
N PRO A 67 1.28 -3.05 -11.26
CA PRO A 67 1.79 -2.21 -12.34
C PRO A 67 2.50 -0.97 -11.79
N TRP A 68 3.78 -0.81 -12.15
CA TRP A 68 4.63 0.28 -11.65
C TRP A 68 4.05 1.69 -11.89
N HIS A 69 3.41 1.90 -13.04
CA HIS A 69 2.83 3.20 -13.40
C HIS A 69 1.60 3.61 -12.55
N LEU A 70 1.08 2.70 -11.70
CA LEU A 70 0.00 3.01 -10.75
C LEU A 70 0.52 3.34 -9.33
N VAL A 71 1.83 3.34 -9.11
CA VAL A 71 2.42 3.79 -7.85
C VAL A 71 2.39 5.31 -7.83
N GLU A 72 1.66 5.93 -6.91
CA GLU A 72 1.46 7.39 -6.90
C GLU A 72 2.52 8.15 -6.07
N LEU A 73 3.18 7.47 -5.13
CA LEU A 73 4.14 8.07 -4.20
C LEU A 73 5.07 7.00 -3.61
N ILE A 74 6.33 7.34 -3.42
CA ILE A 74 7.27 6.58 -2.59
C ILE A 74 7.59 7.39 -1.33
N GLY A 75 7.12 6.90 -0.18
CA GLY A 75 7.55 7.42 1.12
C GLY A 75 8.90 6.80 1.52
N VAL A 76 9.83 7.61 2.04
CA VAL A 76 11.11 7.15 2.60
C VAL A 76 11.34 7.72 4.00
N HIS A 77 12.10 7.03 4.86
CA HIS A 77 12.31 7.47 6.24
C HIS A 77 13.30 8.64 6.36
N SER A 78 14.35 8.68 5.52
CA SER A 78 15.49 9.57 5.69
C SER A 78 15.96 10.22 4.39
N GLN A 79 16.75 11.29 4.52
CA GLN A 79 17.42 11.95 3.39
C GLN A 79 18.39 11.02 2.65
N GLN A 80 19.06 10.11 3.38
CA GLN A 80 19.96 9.13 2.77
C GLN A 80 19.19 8.18 1.85
N THR A 81 18.09 7.60 2.34
CA THR A 81 17.25 6.70 1.54
C THR A 81 16.58 7.45 0.38
N TYR A 82 16.19 8.70 0.58
CA TYR A 82 15.69 9.55 -0.50
C TYR A 82 16.68 9.63 -1.68
N GLN A 83 17.95 9.95 -1.40
CA GLN A 83 18.98 10.03 -2.44
C GLN A 83 19.20 8.69 -3.15
N GLN A 84 19.19 7.59 -2.40
CA GLN A 84 19.30 6.24 -2.98
C GLN A 84 18.15 5.95 -3.95
N VAL A 85 16.90 6.19 -3.55
CA VAL A 85 15.73 5.97 -4.40
C VAL A 85 15.78 6.87 -5.63
N MET A 86 16.10 8.16 -5.48
CA MET A 86 16.22 9.09 -6.60
C MET A 86 17.28 8.64 -7.61
N ASN A 87 18.40 8.08 -7.15
CA ASN A 87 19.44 7.53 -8.02
C ASN A 87 18.95 6.29 -8.79
N ILE A 88 18.21 5.38 -8.13
CA ILE A 88 17.63 4.19 -8.77
C ILE A 88 16.61 4.61 -9.84
N LEU A 89 15.74 5.56 -9.52
CA LEU A 89 14.67 6.02 -10.43
C LEU A 89 15.18 6.88 -11.59
N LYS A 90 16.44 7.33 -11.56
CA LYS A 90 17.02 8.21 -12.59
C LYS A 90 16.87 7.68 -14.01
N MET A 91 16.91 6.36 -14.18
CA MET A 91 16.79 5.69 -15.48
C MET A 91 15.39 5.09 -15.73
N ALA A 92 14.49 5.14 -14.76
CA ALA A 92 13.14 4.62 -14.92
C ALA A 92 12.33 5.51 -15.88
N GLN A 93 11.46 4.89 -16.69
CA GLN A 93 10.54 5.61 -17.59
C GLN A 93 9.45 6.34 -16.80
N TYR A 94 8.86 5.67 -15.80
CA TYR A 94 7.93 6.28 -14.85
C TYR A 94 8.61 6.51 -13.51
N ARG A 95 8.45 7.72 -12.98
CA ARG A 95 9.10 8.20 -11.74
C ARG A 95 8.04 8.82 -10.83
N PRO A 96 7.45 8.04 -9.93
CA PRO A 96 6.56 8.62 -8.94
C PRO A 96 7.33 9.59 -8.03
N PRO A 97 6.67 10.59 -7.45
CA PRO A 97 7.29 11.45 -6.47
C PRO A 97 7.86 10.62 -5.32
N VAL A 98 9.03 11.03 -4.83
CA VAL A 98 9.64 10.48 -3.61
C VAL A 98 9.53 11.54 -2.53
N THR A 99 9.14 11.17 -1.31
CA THR A 99 9.00 12.13 -0.20
C THR A 99 9.47 11.53 1.10
N ILE A 100 10.16 12.34 1.92
CA ILE A 100 10.57 11.93 3.26
C ILE A 100 9.34 11.96 4.18
N LYS A 101 8.95 10.80 4.68
CA LYS A 101 7.77 10.57 5.53
C LYS A 101 8.16 9.78 6.79
N PRO A 102 8.91 10.37 7.74
CA PRO A 102 9.38 9.63 8.90
C PRO A 102 8.23 9.06 9.73
N ALA A 103 7.11 9.79 9.80
CA ALA A 103 5.89 9.36 10.50
C ALA A 103 5.20 8.12 9.91
N TRP A 104 5.63 7.62 8.75
CA TRP A 104 5.13 6.36 8.18
C TRP A 104 5.92 5.14 8.65
N TYR A 105 7.06 5.35 9.28
CA TYR A 105 7.92 4.31 9.82
C TYR A 105 7.78 4.27 11.34
N TYR A 106 8.03 3.09 11.90
CA TYR A 106 7.98 2.80 13.33
C TYR A 106 9.34 2.36 13.84
#